data_AF-A0A350V2Y4-F1
#
_entry.id   AF-A0A350V2Y4-F1
#
_cell.length_a   1.000
_cell.length_b   1.000
_cell.length_c   1.000
_cell.angle_alpha   90.00
_cell.angle_beta   90.00
_cell.angle_gamma   90.00
#
_symmetry.space_group_name_H-M   'P 1'
#
loop_
_entity.id
_entity.type
_entity.pdbx_description
1 polymer ?
#
loop_
_entity_poly.entity_id
_entity_poly.type
_entity_poly.pdbx_seq_one_letter_code
_entity_poly.pdbx_strand_id
1 'polypeptide(L)' 'GQYLVVEDSNINGHPVYSGFGQGPGPMEAMEKFLPNHPEFETDSSREKFFMSFNPKGYLKKK' A
#
# COMPACT_ATOMS: atom_id res chain seq x y z
N GLY A 1 -8.84 4.90 -15.54
CA GLY A 1 -7.80 5.48 -14.66
C GLY A 1 -6.56 4.62 -14.75
N GLN A 2 -5.39 5.20 -14.52
CA GLN A 2 -4.13 4.47 -14.44
C GLN A 2 -3.84 4.15 -12.96
N TYR A 3 -3.39 2.93 -12.69
CA TYR A 3 -3.09 2.47 -11.33
C TYR A 3 -1.67 1.94 -11.23
N LEU A 4 -1.04 2.24 -10.10
CA LEU A 4 0.09 1.50 -9.56
C LEU A 4 -0.46 0.69 -8.38
N VAL A 5 -0.35 -0.63 -8.44
CA VAL A 5 -0.79 -1.51 -7.35
C VAL A 5 0.44 -2.00 -6.61
N VAL A 6 0.51 -1.69 -5.33
CA VAL A 6 1.56 -2.16 -4.42
C VAL A 6 1.02 -3.38 -3.68
N GLU A 7 1.69 -4.52 -3.88
CA GLU A 7 1.30 -5.78 -3.25
C GLU A 7 1.91 -5.95 -1.85
N ASP A 8 1.27 -6.80 -1.06
CA ASP A 8 1.73 -7.23 0.27
C ASP A 8 1.95 -6.09 1.27
N SER A 9 1.26 -4.97 1.12
CA SER A 9 1.28 -3.89 2.11
C SER A 9 0.61 -4.27 3.43
N ASN A 10 0.05 -5.48 3.53
CA ASN A 10 -0.50 -6.02 4.76
C ASN A 10 0.53 -6.68 5.69
N ILE A 11 1.76 -6.94 5.23
CA ILE A 11 2.80 -7.59 6.04
C ILE A 11 3.58 -6.58 6.89
N ASN A 12 4.66 -7.02 7.54
CA ASN A 12 5.54 -6.15 8.35
C ASN A 12 4.80 -5.44 9.49
N GLY A 13 3.76 -6.07 10.03
CA GLY A 13 2.95 -5.50 11.11
C GLY A 13 1.75 -4.68 10.65
N HIS A 14 1.35 -4.75 9.38
CA HIS A 14 0.26 -3.94 8.80
C HIS A 14 -1.00 -4.71 8.33
N PRO A 15 -1.61 -5.67 9.04
CA PRO A 15 -1.40 -6.12 10.42
C PRO A 15 -0.72 -7.51 10.51
N VAL A 16 -0.33 -8.08 9.38
CA VAL A 16 0.13 -9.47 9.25
C VAL A 16 1.64 -9.54 9.35
N TYR A 17 2.15 -10.70 9.77
CA TYR A 17 3.56 -11.10 9.70
C TYR A 17 4.56 -10.01 10.10
N SER A 18 4.56 -9.66 11.39
CA SER A 18 5.48 -8.67 11.99
C SER A 18 6.95 -9.10 11.98
N GLY A 19 7.26 -10.36 11.66
CA GLY A 19 8.63 -10.87 11.50
C GLY A 19 9.15 -10.78 10.07
N PHE A 20 8.48 -10.05 9.19
CA PHE A 20 8.91 -9.89 7.80
C PHE A 20 10.18 -9.05 7.70
N GLY A 21 11.32 -9.72 7.53
CA GLY A 21 12.61 -9.08 7.34
C GLY A 21 13.08 -8.26 8.55
N GLN A 22 14.25 -7.64 8.42
CA GLN A 22 14.83 -6.71 9.41
C GLN A 22 14.64 -5.24 8.99
N GLY A 23 13.80 -4.96 7.99
CA GLY A 23 13.78 -3.68 7.28
C GLY A 23 12.39 -3.26 6.79
N PRO A 24 12.28 -2.09 6.14
CA PRO A 24 11.00 -1.55 5.68
C PRO A 24 10.35 -2.43 4.61
N GLY A 25 9.04 -2.59 4.68
CA GLY A 25 8.22 -3.33 3.73
C GLY A 25 7.47 -2.42 2.75
N PRO A 26 6.49 -2.98 2.01
CA PRO A 26 5.75 -2.25 1.00
C PRO A 26 4.94 -1.06 1.56
N MET A 27 4.38 -1.18 2.77
CA MET A 27 3.69 -0.07 3.43
C MET A 27 4.64 1.11 3.68
N GLU A 28 5.81 0.86 4.27
CA GLU A 28 6.81 1.91 4.54
C GLU A 28 7.34 2.55 3.24
N ALA A 29 7.45 1.76 2.17
CA ALA A 29 7.83 2.28 0.85
C ALA A 29 6.78 3.26 0.32
N MET A 30 5.49 2.93 0.44
CA MET A 30 4.40 3.84 0.06
C MET A 30 4.36 5.11 0.91
N GLU A 31 4.55 5.00 2.21
CA GLU A 31 4.57 6.14 3.14
C GLU A 31 5.69 7.15 2.79
N LYS A 32 6.82 6.67 2.25
CA LYS A 32 7.90 7.51 1.74
C LYS A 32 7.65 8.03 0.33
N PHE A 33 6.97 7.25 -0.52
CA PHE A 33 6.69 7.59 -1.91
C PHE A 33 5.63 8.69 -2.03
N LEU A 34 4.46 8.50 -1.41
CA LEU A 34 3.28 9.36 -1.61
C LEU A 34 3.51 10.86 -1.36
N PRO A 35 4.24 11.30 -0.31
CA PRO A 35 4.49 12.72 -0.09
C PRO A 35 5.26 13.41 -1.23
N ASN A 36 6.06 12.65 -1.98
CA ASN A 36 6.89 13.16 -3.07
C ASN A 36 6.22 13.02 -4.45
N HIS A 37 5.04 12.38 -4.50
CA HIS A 37 4.35 12.01 -5.73
C HIS A 37 2.87 12.42 -5.70
N PRO A 38 2.56 13.74 -5.73
CA PRO A 38 1.20 14.27 -5.60
C PRO A 38 0.27 13.91 -6.76
N GLU A 39 0.80 13.40 -7.87
CA GLU A 39 0.05 12.85 -8.98
C GLU A 39 -0.65 11.52 -8.64
N PHE A 40 -0.28 10.87 -7.54
CA PHE A 40 -0.92 9.65 -7.05
C PHE A 40 -1.76 9.91 -5.79
N GLU A 41 -2.84 9.13 -5.65
CA GLU A 41 -3.66 9.06 -4.44
C GLU A 41 -4.09 7.62 -4.17
N THR A 42 -4.29 7.26 -2.90
CA THR A 42 -4.82 5.95 -2.52
C THR A 42 -6.33 5.87 -2.82
N ASP A 43 -6.75 4.85 -3.57
CA ASP A 43 -8.16 4.55 -3.84
C ASP A 43 -8.66 3.39 -2.96
N SER A 44 -9.24 3.75 -1.80
CA SER A 44 -9.82 2.77 -0.88
C SER A 44 -11.08 2.08 -1.43
N SER A 45 -11.69 2.58 -2.51
CA SER A 45 -12.86 1.92 -3.13
C SER A 45 -12.51 0.60 -3.81
N ARG A 46 -11.21 0.34 -4.03
CA ARG A 46 -10.71 -0.92 -4.60
C ARG A 46 -10.45 -2.00 -3.54
N GLU A 47 -10.49 -1.66 -2.26
CA GLU A 47 -10.42 -2.62 -1.17
C GLU A 47 -11.82 -3.21 -0.92
N LYS A 48 -11.99 -4.51 -1.22
CA LYS A 48 -13.31 -5.17 -1.19
C LYS A 48 -13.47 -6.00 0.09
N PHE A 49 -14.66 -5.99 0.67
CA PHE A 49 -15.07 -6.85 1.79
C PHE A 49 -14.16 -6.82 3.03
N PHE A 50 -13.52 -5.69 3.32
CA PHE A 50 -12.63 -5.53 4.48
C PHE A 50 -11.45 -6.52 4.53
N MET A 51 -11.13 -7.20 3.41
CA MET A 51 -10.02 -8.13 3.30
C MET A 51 -9.23 -7.80 2.03
N SER A 52 -7.98 -7.37 2.23
CA SER A 52 -7.04 -7.05 1.14
C SER A 52 -5.64 -7.44 1.58
N PHE A 53 -4.86 -8.00 0.65
CA PHE A 53 -3.41 -8.15 0.81
C PHE A 53 -2.67 -6.84 0.54
N ASN A 54 -3.37 -5.86 -0.03
CA ASN A 54 -2.82 -4.59 -0.52
C ASN A 54 -3.50 -3.39 0.17
N PRO A 55 -3.60 -3.32 1.52
CA PRO A 55 -4.17 -2.16 2.20
C PRO A 55 -3.42 -0.89 1.81
N LYS A 56 -4.16 0.14 1.38
CA LYS A 56 -3.66 1.39 0.80
C LYS A 56 -2.84 1.23 -0.50
N GLY A 57 -2.71 0.02 -1.03
CA GLY A 57 -1.84 -0.34 -2.16
C GLY A 57 -2.38 0.06 -3.53
N TYR A 58 -3.65 0.46 -3.64
CA TYR A 58 -4.24 0.92 -4.89
C TYR A 58 -3.96 2.40 -5.11
N LEU A 59 -2.85 2.72 -5.78
CA LEU A 59 -2.49 4.11 -6.07
C LEU A 59 -3.04 4.50 -7.44
N LYS A 60 -4.04 5.36 -7.45
CA LYS A 60 -4.64 5.92 -8.65
C LYS A 60 -3.87 7.16 -9.06
N LYS A 61 -3.50 7.25 -10.33
CA LYS A 61 -3.02 8.52 -10.92
C LYS A 61 -4.21 9.45 -11.15
N LYS A 62 -4.10 10.68 -10.64
CA LYS A 62 -5.10 11.75 -10.81
C LYS A 62 -5.33 12.07 -12.29
#